data_AF-A0A661ILX9-F1
#
_entry.id   AF-A0A661ILX9-F1
#
_cell.length_a   1.000
_cell.length_b   1.000
_cell.length_c   1.000
_cell.angle_alpha   90.00
_cell.angle_beta   90.00
_cell.angle_gamma   90.00
#
_symmetry.space_group_name_H-M   'P 1'
#
loop_
_entity.id
_entity.type
_entity.pdbx_description
1 polymer ?
#
loop_
_entity_poly.entity_id
_entity_poly.type
_entity_poly.pdbx_seq_one_letter_code
_entity_poly.pdbx_strand_id
1 'polypeptide(L)' 'KQILLYLPQKFNEVKVSREIEATIKKVEELGFLKKLKNQEENYEIRRAIKAFVDASWLSDFDAKLLEYKKDGKWS' A
#
# COMPACT_ATOMS: atom_id res chain seq x y z
N LYS A 1 7.15 6.40 -9.97
CA LYS A 1 6.33 7.39 -9.24
C LYS A 1 6.37 7.01 -7.77
N GLN A 2 7.03 7.79 -6.91
CA GLN A 2 7.11 7.55 -5.46
C GLN A 2 5.72 7.80 -4.81
N ILE A 3 5.25 6.83 -4.02
CA ILE A 3 4.04 6.94 -3.17
C ILE A 3 4.36 7.64 -1.83
N LEU A 4 5.65 7.88 -1.54
CA LEU A 4 6.12 8.60 -0.36
C LEU A 4 6.03 10.10 -0.62
N LEU A 5 4.93 10.77 -0.22
CA LEU A 5 4.92 12.12 0.38
C LEU A 5 3.46 12.65 0.42
N TYR A 6 2.70 12.22 1.42
CA TYR A 6 1.50 12.95 1.91
C TYR A 6 1.36 12.74 3.43
N LEU A 7 2.45 12.94 4.18
CA LEU A 7 2.41 12.93 5.64
C LEU A 7 2.41 14.39 6.15
N PRO A 8 1.65 14.71 7.22
CA PRO A 8 1.70 16.03 7.85
C PRO A 8 3.11 16.37 8.29
N GLN A 9 3.47 17.66 8.29
CA GLN A 9 4.82 18.18 8.59
C GLN A 9 5.39 17.76 9.97
N LYS A 10 4.58 17.16 10.85
CA LYS A 10 4.95 16.65 12.18
C LYS A 10 4.88 15.13 12.33
N PHE A 11 4.74 14.36 11.25
CA PHE A 11 4.66 12.91 11.35
C PHE A 11 6.04 12.27 11.51
N ASN A 12 6.12 11.28 12.40
CA ASN A 12 7.33 10.50 12.59
C ASN A 12 7.45 9.49 11.43
N GLU A 13 8.19 9.88 10.39
CA GLU A 13 8.43 9.08 9.18
C GLU A 13 8.94 7.67 9.50
N VAL A 14 9.78 7.54 10.55
CA VAL A 14 10.31 6.25 11.01
C VAL A 14 9.19 5.35 11.54
N LYS A 15 8.24 5.91 12.30
CA LYS A 15 7.08 5.14 12.79
C LYS A 15 6.20 4.68 11.63
N VAL A 16 5.94 5.55 10.66
CA VAL A 16 5.10 5.22 9.50
C VAL A 16 5.75 4.13 8.64
N SER A 17 7.05 4.25 8.35
CA SER A 17 7.78 3.21 7.61
C SER A 17 7.66 1.84 8.29
N ARG A 18 7.84 1.81 9.62
CA ARG A 18 7.70 0.58 10.42
C ARG A 18 6.30 -0.02 10.36
N GLU A 19 5.25 0.80 10.42
CA GLU A 19 3.87 0.34 10.32
C GLU A 19 3.54 -0.21 8.92
N ILE A 20 4.07 0.41 7.86
CA ILE A 20 3.95 -0.08 6.49
C ILE A 20 4.66 -1.44 6.36
N GLU A 21 5.91 -1.55 6.81
CA GLU A 21 6.68 -2.80 6.78
C GLU A 21 5.98 -3.93 7.54
N ALA A 22 5.46 -3.64 8.74
CA ALA A 22 4.71 -4.61 9.54
C ALA A 22 3.43 -5.08 8.83
N THR A 23 2.73 -4.16 8.16
CA THR A 23 1.52 -4.48 7.39
C THR A 23 1.86 -5.36 6.20
N ILE A 24 2.91 -5.03 5.42
CA ILE A 24 3.38 -5.84 4.29
C ILE A 24 3.71 -7.26 4.75
N LYS A 25 4.46 -7.40 5.85
CA LYS A 25 4.81 -8.70 6.41
C LYS A 25 3.58 -9.52 6.81
N LYS A 26 2.58 -8.90 7.45
CA LYS A 26 1.33 -9.57 7.79
C LYS A 26 0.59 -10.07 6.55
N VAL A 27 0.54 -9.26 5.49
CA VAL A 27 -0.10 -9.64 4.22
C VAL A 27 0.69 -10.77 3.53
N GLU A 28 2.01 -10.80 3.65
CA GLU A 28 2.85 -11.92 3.23
C GLU A 28 2.56 -13.21 4.03
N GLU A 29 2.48 -13.12 5.36
CA GLU A 29 2.15 -14.26 6.25
C GLU A 29 0.77 -14.84 5.95
N LEU A 30 -0.20 -13.99 5.60
CA LEU A 30 -1.53 -14.42 5.15
C LEU A 30 -1.52 -15.08 3.76
N GLY A 31 -0.38 -15.07 3.06
CA GLY A 31 -0.19 -15.73 1.76
C GLY A 31 -0.66 -14.91 0.56
N PHE A 32 -1.02 -13.65 0.77
CA PHE A 32 -1.47 -12.74 -0.30
C PHE A 32 -0.31 -12.16 -1.10
N LEU A 33 0.84 -11.94 -0.45
CA LEU A 33 2.09 -11.56 -1.08
C LEU A 33 3.11 -12.69 -0.99
N LYS A 34 4.05 -12.70 -1.92
CA LYS A 34 5.24 -13.56 -1.88
C LYS A 34 6.46 -12.72 -2.23
N LYS A 35 7.41 -12.61 -1.32
CA LYS A 35 8.67 -11.90 -1.60
C LYS A 35 9.46 -12.59 -2.71
N LEU A 36 9.95 -11.81 -3.68
CA LEU A 36 10.80 -12.34 -4.74
C LEU A 36 12.22 -12.54 -4.20
N LYS A 37 12.79 -13.73 -4.48
CA LYS A 37 14.19 -14.00 -4.13
C LYS A 37 15.08 -13.10 -4.98
N ASN A 38 15.99 -12.36 -4.33
CA ASN A 38 16.98 -11.43 -4.93
C ASN A 38 16.51 -9.99 -5.21
N GLN A 39 15.31 -9.59 -4.77
CA GLN A 39 14.86 -8.19 -4.84
C GLN A 39 14.22 -7.83 -3.49
N GLU A 40 14.96 -7.13 -2.63
CA GLU A 40 14.58 -6.91 -1.22
C GLU A 40 13.23 -6.21 -1.04
N GLU A 41 12.76 -5.48 -2.06
CA GLU A 41 11.53 -4.70 -2.02
C GLU A 41 10.46 -5.15 -3.02
N ASN A 42 10.68 -6.24 -3.77
CA ASN A 42 9.70 -6.69 -4.75
C ASN A 42 8.90 -7.90 -4.24
N TYR A 43 7.59 -7.80 -4.44
CA TYR A 43 6.63 -8.83 -4.05
C TYR A 43 5.78 -9.24 -5.26
N GLU A 44 5.54 -10.54 -5.37
CA GLU A 44 4.53 -11.09 -6.26
C GLU A 44 3.18 -11.11 -5.54
N ILE A 45 2.15 -10.52 -6.17
CA ILE A 45 0.78 -10.55 -5.65
C ILE A 45 0.13 -11.86 -6.08
N ARG A 46 -0.32 -12.68 -5.13
CA ARG A 46 -1.00 -13.94 -5.45
C ARG A 46 -2.41 -13.67 -6.01
N ARG A 47 -2.81 -14.45 -7.01
CA ARG A 47 -4.12 -14.34 -7.69
C ARG A 47 -5.33 -14.48 -6.78
N ALA A 48 -5.18 -14.98 -5.55
CA ALA A 48 -6.26 -15.01 -4.55
C ALA A 48 -6.91 -13.63 -4.33
N ILE A 49 -6.15 -12.53 -4.51
CA ILE A 49 -6.67 -11.17 -4.38
C ILE A 49 -7.46 -10.72 -5.62
N LYS A 50 -7.22 -11.31 -6.81
CA LYS A 50 -7.84 -10.88 -8.07
C LYS A 50 -9.36 -11.02 -8.08
N ALA A 51 -9.92 -11.95 -7.29
CA ALA A 51 -11.36 -12.08 -7.13
C ALA A 51 -11.99 -10.95 -6.28
N PHE A 52 -11.18 -10.28 -5.45
CA PHE A 52 -11.58 -9.18 -4.59
C PHE A 52 -11.18 -7.80 -5.14
N VAL A 53 -10.33 -7.78 -6.16
CA VAL A 53 -9.75 -6.60 -6.79
C VAL A 53 -9.97 -6.74 -8.29
N ASP A 54 -11.19 -6.43 -8.72
CA ASP A 54 -11.52 -6.30 -10.15
C ASP A 54 -11.15 -4.90 -10.68
N ALA A 55 -11.28 -4.70 -11.99
CA ALA A 55 -10.94 -3.44 -12.64
C ALA A 55 -11.84 -2.27 -12.18
N SER A 56 -13.09 -2.56 -11.78
CA SER A 56 -14.01 -1.56 -11.24
C SER A 56 -13.54 -1.12 -9.86
N TRP A 57 -13.20 -2.08 -8.98
CA TRP A 57 -12.68 -1.81 -7.65
C TRP A 57 -11.38 -0.99 -7.68
N LEU A 58 -10.47 -1.30 -8.61
CA LEU A 58 -9.23 -0.52 -8.78
C LEU A 58 -9.51 0.92 -9.20
N SER A 59 -10.47 1.13 -10.10
CA SER A 59 -10.85 2.47 -10.56
C SER A 59 -11.45 3.30 -9.43
N ASP A 60 -12.31 2.67 -8.62
CA ASP A 60 -12.91 3.31 -7.43
C ASP A 60 -11.86 3.61 -6.36
N PHE A 61 -10.88 2.71 -6.19
CA PHE A 61 -9.77 2.91 -5.28
C PHE A 61 -8.89 4.09 -5.71
N ASP A 62 -8.56 4.20 -7.00
CA ASP A 62 -7.83 5.35 -7.55
C ASP A 62 -8.60 6.67 -7.36
N ALA A 63 -9.92 6.66 -7.58
CA ALA A 63 -10.77 7.83 -7.34
C ALA A 63 -10.74 8.25 -5.86
N LYS A 64 -10.85 7.29 -4.93
CA LYS A 64 -10.71 7.53 -3.50
C LYS A 64 -9.32 8.05 -3.13
N LEU A 65 -8.25 7.50 -3.71
CA LEU A 65 -6.89 8.00 -3.48
C LEU A 65 -6.75 9.47 -3.93
N LEU A 66 -7.35 9.84 -5.05
CA LEU A 66 -7.38 11.23 -5.53
C LEU A 66 -8.21 12.14 -4.63
N GLU A 67 -9.35 11.66 -4.11
CA GLU A 67 -10.16 12.37 -3.12
C GLU A 67 -9.37 12.58 -1.83
N TYR A 68 -8.75 11.54 -1.29
CA TYR A 68 -7.90 11.63 -0.10
C TYR A 68 -6.74 12.62 -0.29
N LYS A 69 -6.16 12.67 -1.49
CA LYS A 69 -5.12 13.64 -1.84
C LYS A 69 -5.66 15.09 -1.90
N LYS A 70 -6.90 15.28 -2.34
CA LYS A 70 -7.53 16.61 -2.45
C LYS A 70 -8.03 17.13 -1.12
N ASP A 71 -8.62 16.26 -0.31
CA ASP A 71 -9.32 16.63 0.93
C ASP A 71 -8.37 16.93 2.09
N GLY A 72 -7.07 16.65 1.98
CA GLY A 72 -6.12 16.89 3.06
C GLY A 72 -6.51 16.19 4.37
N LYS A 73 -7.35 15.14 4.33
CA LYS A 73 -7.81 14.40 5.52
C LYS A 73 -6.67 13.65 6.23
N TRP A 74 -5.46 13.74 5.68
CA TRP A 74 -4.19 13.26 6.22
C TRP A 74 -3.11 14.36 6.22
N SER A 75 -3.50 15.64 6.29
CA SER A 75 -2.62 16.78 6.61
C SER A 75 -2.95 17.39 7.96
#